data_AF-Q1J317-F1
#
_entry.id   AF-Q1J317-F1
#
_cell.length_a   1.000
_cell.length_b   1.000
_cell.length_c   1.000
_cell.angle_alpha   90.00
_cell.angle_beta   90.00
_cell.angle_gamma   90.00
#
_symmetry.space_group_name_H-M   'P 1'
#
loop_
_entity.id
_entity.type
_entity.pdbx_description
1 polymer ?
#
loop_
_entity_poly.entity_id
_entity_poly.type
_entity_poly.pdbx_seq_one_letter_code
_entity_poly.pdbx_strand_id
1 'polypeptide(L)'
;MKRSKTHLAVVGLGLLSLLGSCGQSVPGPEQNAAFYTGKYRNLFTEWSIATEAQVQAKLDAYWESLFASTDDQRRVYYPAGSNANGPMAYVADIGSNDVRTEGMSYGMMIAVQMNKQAEFNALWNYAKSKMQHQSGPRAGYFAWHTDFEGNIIDANPASDGEEYFATALFFASHRWGDGNGIYNYSAEANNILNTMLHKEDMNGGVVNGVTNMFDREHKQVVFVPEGDNAIFTDPSYHLPAFYELWSRWATGWNGQQAVDRKFWAEAAQVSRDYFQKATHPETGLGSVWLKF
;
A
#
# COMPACT_ATOMS: atom_id res chain seq x y z
N MET A 1 -80.10 -19.02 -50.61
CA MET A 1 -79.87 -17.86 -49.73
C MET A 1 -78.36 -17.60 -49.66
N LYS A 2 -77.98 -16.33 -49.72
CA LYS A 2 -76.65 -15.70 -49.83
C LYS A 2 -75.43 -16.32 -49.09
N ARG A 3 -74.29 -16.31 -49.81
CA ARG A 3 -72.90 -15.86 -49.44
C ARG A 3 -72.17 -16.57 -48.28
N SER A 4 -71.05 -17.28 -48.50
CA SER A 4 -69.64 -16.83 -48.73
C SER A 4 -68.83 -16.60 -47.45
N LYS A 5 -67.70 -17.33 -47.31
CA LYS A 5 -66.29 -16.85 -47.15
C LYS A 5 -65.42 -18.01 -46.59
N THR A 6 -64.44 -18.57 -47.31
CA THR A 6 -63.06 -18.13 -47.63
C THR A 6 -62.01 -18.85 -46.76
N HIS A 7 -61.02 -19.43 -47.46
CA HIS A 7 -59.78 -20.08 -47.02
C HIS A 7 -58.95 -19.30 -45.99
N LEU A 8 -58.11 -19.99 -45.21
CA LEU A 8 -56.64 -19.82 -45.29
C LEU A 8 -55.89 -20.92 -44.52
N ALA A 9 -54.97 -21.59 -45.21
CA ALA A 9 -53.88 -22.35 -44.60
C ALA A 9 -52.85 -21.36 -44.04
N VAL A 10 -52.35 -21.60 -42.83
CA VAL A 10 -51.21 -20.86 -42.26
C VAL A 10 -50.04 -21.83 -42.14
N VAL A 11 -49.05 -21.59 -43.00
CA VAL A 11 -47.68 -22.09 -42.89
C VAL A 11 -47.02 -21.34 -41.73
N GLY A 12 -46.70 -22.04 -40.65
CA GLY A 12 -45.90 -21.51 -39.56
C GLY A 12 -44.42 -21.83 -39.79
N LEU A 13 -43.68 -20.90 -40.40
CA LEU A 13 -42.21 -20.87 -40.33
C LEU A 13 -41.83 -20.50 -38.89
N GLY A 14 -41.43 -21.48 -38.09
CA GLY A 14 -40.73 -21.25 -36.83
C GLY A 14 -39.24 -21.09 -37.09
N LEU A 15 -38.77 -19.84 -37.20
CA LEU A 15 -37.34 -19.50 -37.15
C LEU A 15 -36.77 -20.05 -35.84
N LEU A 16 -35.81 -20.97 -35.95
CA LEU A 16 -34.96 -21.40 -34.84
C LEU A 16 -33.96 -20.26 -34.55
N SER A 17 -34.27 -19.40 -33.59
CA SER A 17 -33.33 -18.42 -33.06
C SER A 17 -32.25 -19.16 -32.26
N LEU A 18 -31.12 -19.44 -32.89
CA LEU A 18 -29.85 -19.71 -32.21
C LEU A 18 -29.44 -18.44 -31.46
N LEU A 19 -29.96 -18.27 -30.24
CA LEU A 19 -29.33 -17.43 -29.24
C LEU A 19 -28.08 -18.17 -28.77
N GLY A 20 -26.98 -17.97 -29.50
CA GLY A 20 -25.65 -18.24 -28.98
C GLY A 20 -25.45 -17.39 -27.74
N SER A 21 -25.58 -18.02 -26.57
CA SER A 21 -25.07 -17.48 -25.33
C SER A 21 -23.57 -17.29 -25.50
N CYS A 22 -23.13 -16.07 -25.83
CA CYS A 22 -21.77 -15.63 -25.54
C CYS A 22 -21.66 -15.43 -24.01
N GLY A 23 -21.83 -16.51 -23.25
CA GLY A 23 -21.31 -16.58 -21.90
C GLY A 23 -19.82 -16.79 -22.01
N GLN A 24 -19.05 -15.72 -22.23
CA GLN A 24 -17.62 -15.79 -21.98
C GLN A 24 -17.45 -16.16 -20.51
N SER A 25 -17.00 -17.39 -20.26
CA SER A 25 -16.61 -17.82 -18.93
C SER A 25 -15.48 -16.92 -18.46
N VAL A 26 -15.75 -16.07 -17.47
CA VAL A 26 -14.70 -15.32 -16.78
C VAL A 26 -13.71 -16.34 -16.22
N PRO A 27 -12.42 -16.26 -16.57
CA PRO A 27 -11.42 -17.17 -16.01
C PRO A 27 -11.47 -17.13 -14.48
N GLY A 28 -11.55 -18.31 -13.86
CA GLY A 28 -11.36 -18.43 -12.41
C GLY A 28 -9.96 -17.98 -12.00
N PRO A 29 -9.71 -17.73 -10.71
CA PRO A 29 -8.38 -17.32 -10.23
C PRO A 29 -7.29 -18.32 -10.70
N GLU A 30 -6.13 -17.81 -11.15
CA GLU A 30 -4.98 -18.66 -11.48
C GLU A 30 -4.66 -19.60 -10.30
N GLN A 31 -4.39 -20.88 -10.57
CA GLN A 31 -4.11 -21.86 -9.52
C GLN A 31 -2.81 -21.57 -8.75
N ASN A 32 -1.88 -20.79 -9.31
CA ASN A 32 -0.61 -20.45 -8.68
C ASN A 32 -0.51 -18.92 -8.45
N ALA A 33 -0.08 -18.51 -7.25
CA ALA A 33 0.01 -17.09 -6.90
C ALA A 33 1.06 -16.32 -7.73
N ALA A 34 0.76 -15.05 -8.06
CA ALA A 34 1.58 -14.17 -8.89
C ALA A 34 3.05 -14.06 -8.46
N PHE A 35 3.32 -14.15 -7.16
CA PHE A 35 4.68 -14.15 -6.62
C PHE A 35 5.56 -15.29 -7.19
N TYR A 36 5.00 -16.49 -7.36
CA TYR A 36 5.75 -17.65 -7.87
C TYR A 36 5.76 -17.73 -9.40
N THR A 37 4.72 -17.21 -10.06
CA THR A 37 4.57 -17.31 -11.52
C THR A 37 5.16 -16.12 -12.27
N GLY A 38 5.31 -14.96 -11.61
CA GLY A 38 5.60 -13.69 -12.24
C GLY A 38 4.46 -13.16 -13.11
N LYS A 39 3.29 -13.80 -13.09
CA LYS A 39 2.12 -13.43 -13.88
C LYS A 39 1.08 -12.76 -12.99
N TYR A 40 0.86 -11.47 -13.25
CA TYR A 40 -0.16 -10.69 -12.56
C TYR A 40 -1.42 -10.63 -13.44
N ARG A 41 -2.57 -10.92 -12.83
CA ARG A 41 -3.87 -10.84 -13.48
C ARG A 41 -4.18 -9.42 -13.92
N ASN A 42 -4.64 -9.27 -15.15
CA ASN A 42 -5.17 -8.00 -15.64
C ASN A 42 -6.69 -8.12 -15.74
N LEU A 43 -7.38 -7.75 -14.65
CA LEU A 43 -8.83 -7.93 -14.55
C LEU A 43 -9.61 -7.14 -15.62
N PHE A 44 -9.08 -6.03 -16.10
CA PHE A 44 -9.72 -5.25 -17.16
C PHE A 44 -9.76 -6.01 -18.49
N THR A 45 -8.70 -6.75 -18.82
CA THR A 45 -8.65 -7.56 -20.04
C THR A 45 -9.39 -8.88 -19.85
N GLU A 46 -9.23 -9.54 -18.70
CA GLU A 46 -9.95 -10.77 -18.36
C GLU A 46 -11.48 -10.60 -18.40
N TRP A 47 -11.97 -9.42 -18.04
CA TRP A 47 -13.41 -9.08 -18.07
C TRP A 47 -13.85 -8.36 -19.32
N SER A 48 -12.99 -8.26 -20.35
CA SER A 48 -13.28 -7.56 -21.61
C SER A 48 -13.76 -6.11 -21.44
N ILE A 49 -13.31 -5.43 -20.38
CA ILE A 49 -13.62 -4.02 -20.11
C ILE A 49 -12.73 -3.10 -20.96
N ALA A 50 -11.46 -3.47 -21.14
CA ALA A 50 -10.47 -2.69 -21.88
C ALA A 50 -9.38 -3.60 -22.46
N THR A 51 -8.74 -3.14 -23.54
CA THR A 51 -7.50 -3.74 -24.04
C THR A 51 -6.30 -3.35 -23.16
N GLU A 52 -5.20 -4.10 -23.23
CA GLU A 52 -3.97 -3.74 -22.51
C GLU A 52 -3.50 -2.30 -22.80
N ALA A 53 -3.57 -1.89 -24.08
CA ALA A 53 -3.22 -0.54 -24.49
C ALA A 53 -4.12 0.54 -23.86
N GLN A 54 -5.43 0.26 -23.72
CA GLN A 54 -6.37 1.17 -23.06
C GLN A 54 -6.12 1.25 -21.55
N VAL A 55 -5.78 0.13 -20.90
CA VAL A 55 -5.38 0.09 -19.49
C VAL A 55 -4.12 0.93 -19.28
N GLN A 56 -3.09 0.73 -20.11
CA GLN A 56 -1.84 1.50 -20.02
C GLN A 56 -2.09 3.00 -20.22
N ALA A 57 -2.83 3.39 -21.25
CA ALA A 57 -3.17 4.79 -21.50
C ALA A 57 -3.95 5.41 -20.32
N LYS A 58 -4.77 4.63 -19.62
CA LYS A 58 -5.49 5.09 -18.43
C LYS A 58 -4.55 5.30 -17.24
N LEU A 59 -3.60 4.39 -17.01
CA LEU A 59 -2.58 4.54 -15.98
C LEU A 59 -1.69 5.76 -16.24
N ASP A 60 -1.25 5.95 -17.48
CA ASP A 60 -0.46 7.11 -17.90
C ASP A 60 -1.24 8.41 -17.66
N ALA A 61 -2.53 8.45 -18.02
CA ALA A 61 -3.38 9.61 -17.77
C ALA A 61 -3.55 9.93 -16.27
N TYR A 62 -3.60 8.91 -15.40
CA TYR A 62 -3.63 9.13 -13.95
C TYR A 62 -2.32 9.70 -13.43
N TRP A 63 -1.17 9.17 -13.89
CA TRP A 63 0.14 9.72 -13.55
C TRP A 63 0.25 11.19 -13.97
N GLU A 64 -0.12 11.50 -15.22
CA GLU A 64 -0.09 12.86 -15.72
C GLU A 64 -1.00 13.78 -14.89
N SER A 65 -2.21 13.35 -14.56
CA SER A 65 -3.15 14.18 -13.81
C SER A 65 -2.75 14.41 -12.35
N LEU A 66 -2.26 13.38 -11.66
CA LEU A 66 -2.05 13.39 -10.20
C LEU A 66 -0.63 13.79 -9.81
N PHE A 67 0.38 13.42 -10.62
CA PHE A 67 1.80 13.58 -10.29
C PHE A 67 2.52 14.60 -11.16
N ALA A 68 2.35 14.53 -12.49
CA ALA A 68 3.11 15.39 -13.41
C ALA A 68 2.46 16.76 -13.66
N SER A 69 1.15 16.88 -13.41
CA SER A 69 0.39 18.11 -13.65
C SER A 69 0.83 19.26 -12.74
N THR A 70 0.67 20.49 -13.23
CA THR A 70 0.79 21.73 -12.45
C THR A 70 -0.57 22.32 -12.07
N ASP A 71 -1.67 21.64 -12.41
CA ASP A 71 -3.04 22.06 -12.10
C ASP A 71 -3.42 21.67 -10.66
N ASP A 72 -3.51 22.67 -9.77
CA ASP A 72 -3.88 22.51 -8.37
C ASP A 72 -5.31 21.99 -8.14
N GLN A 73 -6.16 21.95 -9.16
CA GLN A 73 -7.48 21.31 -9.08
C GLN A 73 -7.42 19.79 -9.31
N ARG A 74 -6.25 19.23 -9.62
CA ARG A 74 -6.09 17.83 -10.02
C ARG A 74 -4.91 17.13 -9.37
N ARG A 75 -3.76 17.81 -9.27
CA ARG A 75 -2.53 17.20 -8.76
C ARG A 75 -2.62 16.99 -7.26
N VAL A 76 -1.85 16.02 -6.79
CA VAL A 76 -1.59 15.81 -5.35
C VAL A 76 -0.10 15.83 -5.05
N TYR A 77 0.77 15.74 -6.06
CA TYR A 77 2.22 15.82 -5.91
C TYR A 77 2.71 17.26 -6.07
N TYR A 78 3.54 17.71 -5.13
CA TYR A 78 4.07 19.08 -5.09
C TYR A 78 5.59 19.07 -4.89
N PRO A 79 6.38 19.67 -5.81
CA PRO A 79 7.79 19.95 -5.58
C PRO A 79 7.98 20.85 -4.36
N ALA A 80 8.94 20.51 -3.50
CA ALA A 80 9.19 21.14 -2.20
C ALA A 80 10.65 21.62 -2.07
N GLY A 81 11.20 22.17 -3.16
CA GLY A 81 12.59 22.64 -3.20
C GLY A 81 13.61 21.49 -3.26
N SER A 82 14.79 21.71 -2.68
CA SER A 82 15.88 20.73 -2.66
C SER A 82 16.79 20.91 -1.45
N ASN A 83 17.56 19.88 -1.12
CA ASN A 83 18.60 19.89 -0.09
C ASN A 83 19.87 19.17 -0.59
N ALA A 84 20.79 18.83 0.31
CA ALA A 84 22.03 18.14 -0.04
C ALA A 84 21.84 16.76 -0.71
N ASN A 85 20.67 16.13 -0.55
CA ASN A 85 20.32 14.86 -1.20
C ASN A 85 19.60 15.06 -2.55
N GLY A 86 19.35 16.30 -2.98
CA GLY A 86 18.65 16.61 -4.23
C GLY A 86 17.22 17.13 -4.01
N PRO A 87 16.35 17.01 -5.03
CA PRO A 87 14.96 17.48 -4.95
C PRO A 87 14.18 16.86 -3.80
N MET A 88 13.20 17.60 -3.29
CA MET A 88 12.17 17.11 -2.38
C MET A 88 10.81 17.34 -3.01
N ALA A 89 9.84 16.50 -2.67
CA ALA A 89 8.45 16.69 -3.02
C ALA A 89 7.56 16.03 -1.96
N TYR A 90 6.30 16.43 -1.90
CA TYR A 90 5.32 15.79 -1.03
C TYR A 90 4.04 15.44 -1.79
N VAL A 91 3.26 14.53 -1.20
CA VAL A 91 1.87 14.28 -1.59
C VAL A 91 0.97 14.99 -0.59
N ALA A 92 0.15 15.92 -1.06
CA ALA A 92 -0.76 16.72 -0.24
C ALA A 92 -2.04 15.94 0.08
N ASP A 93 -2.43 15.91 1.36
CA ASP A 93 -3.83 15.72 1.72
C ASP A 93 -4.55 17.07 1.57
N ILE A 94 -5.20 17.26 0.43
CA ILE A 94 -5.94 18.48 0.11
C ILE A 94 -7.13 18.70 1.07
N GLY A 95 -7.75 17.62 1.57
CA GLY A 95 -8.92 17.69 2.44
C GLY A 95 -8.55 18.16 3.85
N SER A 96 -7.38 17.75 4.34
CA SER A 96 -6.88 18.09 5.68
C SER A 96 -5.90 19.27 5.69
N ASN A 97 -5.43 19.71 4.52
CA ASN A 97 -4.43 20.77 4.37
C ASN A 97 -3.11 20.43 5.11
N ASP A 98 -2.67 19.18 5.00
CA ASP A 98 -1.44 18.65 5.59
C ASP A 98 -0.74 17.64 4.66
N VAL A 99 0.47 17.21 5.04
CA VAL A 99 1.23 16.14 4.39
C VAL A 99 1.31 14.97 5.34
N ARG A 100 0.82 13.79 4.94
CA ARG A 100 0.76 12.60 5.80
C ARG A 100 1.73 11.51 5.39
N THR A 101 2.25 10.76 6.36
CA THR A 101 3.11 9.58 6.09
C THR A 101 2.41 8.56 5.20
N GLU A 102 1.10 8.38 5.35
CA GLU A 102 0.24 7.63 4.42
C GLU A 102 0.40 8.12 2.97
N GLY A 103 0.04 9.37 2.68
CA GLY A 103 0.10 9.92 1.33
C GLY A 103 1.51 9.86 0.73
N MET A 104 2.53 10.11 1.55
CA MET A 104 3.94 10.03 1.16
C MET A 104 4.36 8.61 0.79
N SER A 105 4.04 7.63 1.64
CA SER A 105 4.40 6.23 1.44
C SER A 105 3.60 5.59 0.29
N TYR A 106 2.32 5.96 0.12
CA TYR A 106 1.52 5.60 -1.06
C TYR A 106 2.09 6.21 -2.34
N GLY A 107 2.50 7.48 -2.30
CA GLY A 107 3.17 8.14 -3.43
C GLY A 107 4.45 7.42 -3.84
N MET A 108 5.27 7.00 -2.87
CA MET A 108 6.46 6.18 -3.12
C MET A 108 6.11 4.82 -3.71
N MET A 109 5.09 4.13 -3.17
CA MET A 109 4.62 2.86 -3.72
C MET A 109 4.14 3.00 -5.18
N ILE A 110 3.34 4.02 -5.49
CA ILE A 110 2.89 4.32 -6.85
C ILE A 110 4.10 4.60 -7.76
N ALA A 111 5.00 5.48 -7.33
CA ALA A 111 6.17 5.87 -8.13
C ALA A 111 7.07 4.67 -8.45
N VAL A 112 7.37 3.79 -7.48
CA VAL A 112 8.16 2.60 -7.76
C VAL A 112 7.44 1.65 -8.69
N GLN A 113 6.13 1.41 -8.52
CA GLN A 113 5.35 0.54 -9.39
C GLN A 113 5.28 1.07 -10.83
N MET A 114 5.18 2.38 -11.01
CA MET A 114 5.17 3.05 -12.31
C MET A 114 6.56 3.32 -12.89
N ASN A 115 7.63 2.87 -12.24
CA ASN A 115 9.03 3.04 -12.65
C ASN A 115 9.46 4.53 -12.74
N LYS A 116 9.12 5.32 -11.72
CA LYS A 116 9.33 6.77 -11.64
C LYS A 116 10.33 7.12 -10.53
N GLN A 117 11.61 6.84 -10.78
CA GLN A 117 12.66 6.93 -9.76
C GLN A 117 12.92 8.37 -9.26
N ALA A 118 12.81 9.37 -10.12
CA ALA A 118 13.07 10.76 -9.73
C ALA A 118 12.05 11.26 -8.69
N GLU A 119 10.78 10.99 -8.93
CA GLU A 119 9.66 11.32 -8.05
C GLU A 119 9.71 10.48 -6.76
N PHE A 120 10.02 9.19 -6.87
CA PHE A 120 10.27 8.34 -5.70
C PHE A 120 11.35 8.93 -4.78
N ASN A 121 12.50 9.30 -5.35
CA ASN A 121 13.61 9.86 -4.60
C ASN A 121 13.25 11.20 -3.96
N ALA A 122 12.49 12.05 -4.65
CA ALA A 122 12.04 13.33 -4.12
C ALA A 122 11.07 13.17 -2.94
N LEU A 123 10.12 12.23 -3.03
CA LEU A 123 9.21 11.89 -1.93
C LEU A 123 9.97 11.34 -0.73
N TRP A 124 10.87 10.39 -0.98
CA TRP A 124 11.68 9.80 0.09
C TRP A 124 12.57 10.81 0.78
N ASN A 125 13.20 11.71 0.02
CA ASN A 125 14.02 12.78 0.58
C ASN A 125 13.20 13.71 1.47
N TYR A 126 11.96 14.06 1.09
CA TYR A 126 11.06 14.83 1.95
C TYR A 126 10.73 14.07 3.24
N ALA A 127 10.29 12.81 3.13
CA ALA A 127 9.94 11.98 4.30
C ALA A 127 11.12 11.88 5.29
N LYS A 128 12.33 11.62 4.79
CA LYS A 128 13.55 11.57 5.61
C LYS A 128 13.93 12.91 6.23
N SER A 129 13.74 14.01 5.51
CA SER A 129 14.23 15.33 5.93
C SER A 129 13.26 16.10 6.79
N LYS A 130 11.95 15.87 6.63
CA LYS A 130 10.88 16.67 7.24
C LYS A 130 10.02 15.90 8.23
N MET A 131 9.92 14.58 8.05
CA MET A 131 9.00 13.75 8.85
C MET A 131 9.75 12.83 9.80
N GLN A 132 10.90 12.26 9.40
CA GLN A 132 11.62 11.32 10.26
C GLN A 132 12.28 12.00 11.47
N HIS A 133 11.99 11.47 12.66
CA HIS A 133 12.69 11.84 13.89
C HIS A 133 14.15 11.38 13.83
N GLN A 134 15.07 12.33 13.94
CA GLN A 134 16.52 12.06 13.89
C GLN A 134 17.12 11.70 15.25
N SER A 135 16.43 12.02 16.35
CA SER A 135 16.94 11.83 17.71
C SER A 135 15.82 11.62 18.73
N GLY A 136 16.22 11.30 19.96
CA GLY A 136 15.31 11.10 21.08
C GLY A 136 14.52 9.79 21.00
N PRO A 137 13.53 9.61 21.90
CA PRO A 137 12.82 8.34 22.04
C PRO A 137 12.04 7.90 20.81
N ARG A 138 11.80 8.77 19.81
CA ARG A 138 11.14 8.44 18.53
C ARG A 138 12.09 8.28 17.36
N ALA A 139 13.40 8.43 17.56
CA ALA A 139 14.38 8.31 16.48
C ALA A 139 14.13 7.07 15.61
N GLY A 140 14.04 7.29 14.29
CA GLY A 140 13.72 6.25 13.30
C GLY A 140 12.26 6.23 12.83
N TYR A 141 11.30 6.62 13.67
CA TYR A 141 9.89 6.80 13.27
C TYR A 141 9.66 8.13 12.56
N PHE A 142 8.52 8.26 11.89
CA PHE A 142 8.12 9.45 11.14
C PHE A 142 6.96 10.15 11.85
N ALA A 143 7.01 11.47 12.00
CA ALA A 143 5.86 12.27 12.37
C ALA A 143 4.75 12.08 11.32
N TRP A 144 3.57 11.66 11.76
CA TRP A 144 2.50 11.20 10.88
C TRP A 144 1.98 12.31 9.97
N HIS A 145 2.13 13.58 10.38
CA HIS A 145 1.87 14.70 9.49
C HIS A 145 2.66 15.98 9.76
N THR A 146 2.84 16.76 8.69
CA THR A 146 3.42 18.10 8.69
C THR A 146 2.49 19.09 8.00
N ASP A 147 2.68 20.39 8.19
CA ASP A 147 2.14 21.38 7.28
C ASP A 147 2.86 21.32 5.90
N PHE A 148 2.41 22.13 4.94
CA PHE A 148 3.01 22.16 3.59
C PHE A 148 4.43 22.77 3.58
N GLU A 149 4.80 23.52 4.61
CA GLU A 149 6.15 24.03 4.84
C GLU A 149 7.09 22.96 5.44
N GLY A 150 6.53 21.82 5.88
CA GLY A 150 7.25 20.70 6.46
C GLY A 150 7.55 20.86 7.96
N ASN A 151 6.78 21.68 8.68
CA ASN A 151 6.81 21.72 10.13
C ASN A 151 5.94 20.60 10.69
N ILE A 152 6.49 19.83 11.62
CA ILE A 152 5.78 18.75 12.31
C ILE A 152 4.59 19.33 13.08
N ILE A 153 3.39 18.84 12.80
CA ILE A 153 2.17 19.20 13.53
C ILE A 153 2.00 18.27 14.74
N ASP A 154 2.22 16.97 14.56
CA ASP A 154 2.20 15.95 15.61
C ASP A 154 3.38 14.99 15.42
N ALA A 155 4.08 14.73 16.52
CA ALA A 155 5.28 13.90 16.56
C ALA A 155 5.00 12.40 16.55
N ASN A 156 3.76 11.95 16.76
CA ASN A 156 3.43 10.52 16.70
C ASN A 156 3.56 9.97 15.28
N PRO A 157 3.88 8.68 15.11
CA PRO A 157 3.78 8.02 13.81
C PRO A 157 2.37 7.46 13.58
N ALA A 158 2.09 7.12 12.32
CA ALA A 158 0.96 6.31 11.90
C ALA A 158 1.52 5.04 11.25
N SER A 159 1.26 3.89 11.88
CA SER A 159 2.05 2.67 11.65
C SER A 159 2.09 2.20 10.20
N ASP A 160 0.97 2.33 9.48
CA ASP A 160 0.83 1.99 8.07
C ASP A 160 1.78 2.75 7.14
N GLY A 161 2.08 4.02 7.46
CA GLY A 161 3.05 4.82 6.72
C GLY A 161 4.42 4.14 6.67
N GLU A 162 4.93 3.69 7.82
CA GLU A 162 6.20 2.97 7.94
C GLU A 162 6.19 1.63 7.19
N GLU A 163 5.09 0.89 7.23
CA GLU A 163 4.94 -0.39 6.51
C GLU A 163 5.03 -0.20 4.98
N TYR A 164 4.37 0.81 4.46
CA TYR A 164 4.45 1.17 3.04
C TYR A 164 5.81 1.75 2.68
N PHE A 165 6.42 2.61 3.51
CA PHE A 165 7.77 3.11 3.26
C PHE A 165 8.78 1.98 3.14
N ALA A 166 8.81 1.07 4.12
CA ALA A 166 9.74 -0.06 4.12
C ALA A 166 9.57 -0.92 2.86
N THR A 167 8.33 -1.25 2.49
CA THR A 167 8.05 -2.08 1.32
C THR A 167 8.38 -1.38 0.01
N ALA A 168 8.03 -0.09 -0.13
CA ALA A 168 8.34 0.70 -1.31
C ALA A 168 9.86 0.85 -1.51
N LEU A 169 10.63 1.01 -0.43
CA LEU A 169 12.09 1.04 -0.45
C LEU A 169 12.69 -0.31 -0.85
N PHE A 170 12.17 -1.43 -0.33
CA PHE A 170 12.60 -2.75 -0.84
C PHE A 170 12.32 -2.89 -2.34
N PHE A 171 11.15 -2.47 -2.82
CA PHE A 171 10.86 -2.50 -4.26
C PHE A 171 11.80 -1.59 -5.06
N ALA A 172 12.15 -0.42 -4.55
CA ALA A 172 13.09 0.48 -5.19
C ALA A 172 14.49 -0.17 -5.31
N SER A 173 14.95 -0.81 -4.23
CA SER A 173 16.21 -1.57 -4.24
C SER A 173 16.21 -2.68 -5.30
N HIS A 174 15.16 -3.51 -5.34
CA HIS A 174 15.09 -4.61 -6.30
C HIS A 174 14.89 -4.15 -7.75
N ARG A 175 14.32 -2.95 -7.98
CA ARG A 175 14.05 -2.42 -9.32
C ARG A 175 15.21 -1.60 -9.88
N TRP A 176 15.86 -0.79 -9.05
CA TRP A 176 16.86 0.20 -9.48
C TRP A 176 18.25 -0.02 -8.87
N GLY A 177 18.40 -0.96 -7.93
CA GLY A 177 19.61 -1.14 -7.15
C GLY A 177 19.74 -0.10 -6.03
N ASP A 178 20.64 -0.36 -5.08
CA ASP A 178 20.91 0.57 -3.98
C ASP A 178 21.90 1.67 -4.41
N GLY A 179 21.55 2.91 -4.09
CA GLY A 179 22.43 4.07 -4.20
C GLY A 179 23.24 4.34 -2.93
N ASN A 180 23.65 5.59 -2.75
CA ASN A 180 24.40 6.04 -1.57
C ASN A 180 23.51 6.83 -0.60
N GLY A 181 23.93 6.91 0.67
CA GLY A 181 23.21 7.69 1.70
C GLY A 181 21.77 7.22 1.86
N ILE A 182 20.83 8.17 1.87
CA ILE A 182 19.39 7.85 1.98
C ILE A 182 18.86 7.05 0.78
N TYR A 183 19.57 7.00 -0.34
CA TYR A 183 19.17 6.22 -1.52
C TYR A 183 19.73 4.79 -1.53
N ASN A 184 20.41 4.37 -0.45
CA ASN A 184 20.61 2.95 -0.18
C ASN A 184 19.28 2.35 0.32
N TYR A 185 18.39 2.04 -0.62
CA TYR A 185 16.99 1.76 -0.31
C TYR A 185 16.82 0.53 0.57
N SER A 186 17.58 -0.56 0.32
CA SER A 186 17.48 -1.76 1.15
C SER A 186 17.96 -1.51 2.58
N ALA A 187 19.01 -0.71 2.77
CA ALA A 187 19.48 -0.35 4.11
C ALA A 187 18.44 0.49 4.85
N GLU A 188 17.83 1.47 4.19
CA GLU A 188 16.78 2.29 4.78
C GLU A 188 15.52 1.48 5.10
N ALA A 189 15.11 0.57 4.22
CA ALA A 189 13.99 -0.34 4.48
C ALA A 189 14.24 -1.20 5.74
N ASN A 190 15.43 -1.77 5.86
CA ASN A 190 15.82 -2.56 7.04
C ASN A 190 15.91 -1.70 8.30
N ASN A 191 16.38 -0.45 8.21
CA ASN A 191 16.36 0.48 9.35
C ASN A 191 14.94 0.73 9.85
N ILE A 192 13.96 0.89 8.95
CA ILE A 192 12.55 1.01 9.31
C ILE A 192 12.03 -0.27 9.96
N LEU A 193 12.22 -1.45 9.33
CA LEU A 193 11.79 -2.73 9.91
C LEU A 193 12.37 -2.96 11.32
N ASN A 194 13.67 -2.69 11.49
CA ASN A 194 14.35 -2.82 12.77
C ASN A 194 13.75 -1.85 13.82
N THR A 195 13.45 -0.61 13.42
CA THR A 195 12.83 0.37 14.32
C THR A 195 11.41 -0.07 14.68
N MET A 196 10.61 -0.56 13.73
CA MET A 196 9.25 -1.04 13.98
C MET A 196 9.22 -2.18 15.00
N LEU A 197 10.14 -3.14 14.90
CA LEU A 197 10.15 -4.32 15.76
C LEU A 197 10.96 -4.16 17.06
N HIS A 198 11.99 -3.30 17.09
CA HIS A 198 12.97 -3.21 18.18
C HIS A 198 13.10 -1.85 18.84
N LYS A 199 12.11 -0.97 18.68
CA LYS A 199 12.19 0.37 19.25
C LYS A 199 12.43 0.39 20.76
N GLU A 200 11.77 -0.50 21.49
CA GLU A 200 11.97 -0.64 22.94
C GLU A 200 13.38 -1.13 23.26
N ASP A 201 13.91 -2.11 22.51
CA ASP A 201 15.29 -2.57 22.72
C ASP A 201 16.31 -1.44 22.45
N MET A 202 16.08 -0.64 21.39
CA MET A 202 16.92 0.49 21.02
C MET A 202 16.90 1.61 22.07
N ASN A 203 15.76 1.80 22.74
CA ASN A 203 15.58 2.81 23.78
C ASN A 203 15.99 2.31 25.18
N GLY A 204 16.26 1.02 25.37
CA GLY A 204 16.48 0.41 26.69
C GLY A 204 15.19 0.22 27.51
N GLY A 205 14.05 0.08 26.82
CA GLY A 205 12.70 -0.03 27.37
C GLY A 205 11.74 1.00 26.75
N VAL A 206 10.53 1.07 27.30
CA VAL A 206 9.55 2.11 26.93
C VAL A 206 10.00 3.46 27.51
N VAL A 207 10.23 4.44 26.64
CA VAL A 207 10.68 5.79 27.02
C VAL A 207 9.72 6.81 26.42
N ASN A 208 9.18 7.70 27.26
CA ASN A 208 8.16 8.68 26.89
C ASN A 208 6.96 8.04 26.16
N GLY A 209 6.52 6.88 26.67
CA GLY A 209 5.40 6.13 26.10
C GLY A 209 5.69 5.42 24.78
N VAL A 210 6.86 5.62 24.15
CA VAL A 210 7.18 5.01 22.85
C VAL A 210 7.40 3.52 22.99
N THR A 211 6.65 2.74 22.22
CA THR A 211 6.72 1.28 22.16
C THR A 211 7.25 0.80 20.81
N ASN A 212 7.31 -0.51 20.62
CA ASN A 212 7.41 -1.10 19.28
C ASN A 212 6.13 -0.81 18.47
N MET A 213 6.25 -0.79 17.15
CA MET A 213 5.14 -0.64 16.19
C MET A 213 4.45 -1.97 15.90
N PHE A 214 5.10 -3.08 16.27
CA PHE A 214 4.49 -4.39 16.30
C PHE A 214 4.47 -4.92 17.73
N ASP A 215 3.29 -5.34 18.18
CA ASP A 215 3.14 -6.08 19.42
C ASP A 215 3.80 -7.45 19.26
N ARG A 216 4.81 -7.72 20.10
CA ARG A 216 5.62 -8.93 20.00
C ARG A 216 4.90 -10.19 20.48
N GLU A 217 3.87 -10.07 21.30
CA GLU A 217 3.11 -11.21 21.81
C GLU A 217 2.06 -11.64 20.78
N HIS A 218 1.26 -10.69 20.31
CA HIS A 218 0.15 -10.90 19.39
C HIS A 218 0.60 -10.96 17.94
N LYS A 219 1.81 -10.50 17.59
CA LYS A 219 2.36 -10.42 16.22
C LYS A 219 1.54 -9.53 15.29
N GLN A 220 0.98 -8.45 15.83
CA GLN A 220 0.16 -7.51 15.08
C GLN A 220 0.79 -6.13 15.08
N VAL A 221 0.61 -5.40 13.99
CA VAL A 221 0.87 -3.95 13.96
C VAL A 221 -0.04 -3.26 14.98
N VAL A 222 0.46 -2.27 15.69
CA VAL A 222 -0.34 -1.48 16.65
C VAL A 222 -0.90 -0.24 15.96
N PHE A 223 -1.97 0.34 16.49
CA PHE A 223 -2.53 1.55 15.91
C PHE A 223 -1.52 2.71 15.93
N VAL A 224 -0.99 3.05 17.10
CA VAL A 224 0.12 4.00 17.25
C VAL A 224 1.09 3.45 18.30
N PRO A 225 2.41 3.41 18.05
CA PRO A 225 3.43 2.93 18.99
C PRO A 225 3.68 3.92 20.15
N GLU A 226 2.62 4.37 20.80
CA GLU A 226 2.67 5.21 21.99
C GLU A 226 1.56 4.87 22.98
N GLY A 227 1.97 4.55 24.22
CA GLY A 227 1.06 4.44 25.37
C GLY A 227 -0.11 3.49 25.13
N ASP A 228 -1.33 3.92 25.49
CA ASP A 228 -2.54 3.11 25.34
C ASP A 228 -2.99 2.94 23.87
N ASN A 229 -2.39 3.67 22.92
CA ASN A 229 -2.65 3.42 21.49
C ASN A 229 -1.86 2.24 20.95
N ALA A 230 -0.92 1.70 21.74
CA ALA A 230 -0.13 0.53 21.39
C ALA A 230 -0.80 -0.80 21.80
N ILE A 231 -1.98 -0.78 22.43
CA ILE A 231 -2.68 -1.99 22.93
C ILE A 231 -3.87 -2.43 22.04
N PHE A 232 -4.02 -1.83 20.87
CA PHE A 232 -5.02 -2.20 19.86
C PHE A 232 -4.48 -1.90 18.46
N THR A 233 -5.25 -2.28 17.43
CA THR A 233 -4.84 -2.16 16.04
C THR A 233 -5.97 -1.62 15.15
N ASP A 234 -5.62 -1.31 13.92
CA ASP A 234 -6.52 -0.97 12.82
C ASP A 234 -6.48 -2.11 11.78
N PRO A 235 -7.61 -2.78 11.49
CA PRO A 235 -7.66 -3.82 10.47
C PRO A 235 -7.08 -3.43 9.11
N SER A 236 -7.13 -2.15 8.72
CA SER A 236 -6.57 -1.65 7.46
C SER A 236 -5.04 -1.64 7.43
N TYR A 237 -4.38 -1.64 8.58
CA TYR A 237 -2.91 -1.66 8.70
C TYR A 237 -2.34 -3.08 8.54
N HIS A 238 -3.19 -4.11 8.57
CA HIS A 238 -2.73 -5.49 8.39
C HIS A 238 -2.33 -5.75 6.93
N LEU A 239 -1.03 -5.85 6.65
CA LEU A 239 -0.49 -6.01 5.29
C LEU A 239 0.27 -7.34 5.13
N PRO A 240 -0.39 -8.52 5.26
CA PRO A 240 0.29 -9.82 5.24
C PRO A 240 1.08 -10.09 3.95
N ALA A 241 0.68 -9.49 2.83
CA ALA A 241 1.44 -9.57 1.59
C ALA A 241 2.82 -8.91 1.70
N PHE A 242 2.94 -7.81 2.44
CA PHE A 242 4.22 -7.14 2.70
C PHE A 242 5.05 -7.93 3.70
N TYR A 243 4.42 -8.47 4.74
CA TYR A 243 5.12 -9.23 5.79
C TYR A 243 5.75 -10.51 5.25
N GLU A 244 5.11 -11.17 4.28
CA GLU A 244 5.72 -12.26 3.52
C GLU A 244 7.04 -11.85 2.86
N LEU A 245 7.09 -10.65 2.28
CA LEU A 245 8.32 -10.15 1.67
C LEU A 245 9.38 -9.82 2.72
N TRP A 246 8.99 -9.21 3.84
CA TRP A 246 9.91 -8.88 4.93
C TRP A 246 10.50 -10.15 5.57
N SER A 247 9.72 -11.23 5.68
CA SER A 247 10.23 -12.53 6.15
C SER A 247 11.31 -13.14 5.24
N ARG A 248 11.46 -12.63 4.00
CA ARG A 248 12.47 -13.06 3.03
C ARG A 248 13.62 -12.07 2.91
N TRP A 249 13.37 -10.78 3.11
CA TRP A 249 14.31 -9.71 2.80
C TRP A 249 14.94 -9.06 4.03
N ALA A 250 14.27 -9.08 5.19
CA ALA A 250 14.81 -8.47 6.40
C ALA A 250 16.21 -8.99 6.73
N THR A 251 17.14 -8.10 7.07
CA THR A 251 18.47 -8.46 7.57
C THR A 251 18.46 -8.72 9.07
N GLY A 252 17.39 -8.28 9.73
CA GLY A 252 17.19 -8.31 11.17
C GLY A 252 18.08 -7.34 11.94
N TRP A 253 17.75 -7.15 13.20
CA TRP A 253 18.45 -6.26 14.11
C TRP A 253 19.49 -7.00 14.94
N ASN A 254 20.69 -6.44 15.07
CA ASN A 254 21.74 -6.95 15.96
C ASN A 254 22.05 -8.46 15.79
N GLY A 255 22.15 -8.92 14.54
CA GLY A 255 22.43 -10.32 14.20
C GLY A 255 21.23 -11.27 14.30
N GLN A 256 20.01 -10.77 14.52
CA GLN A 256 18.79 -11.58 14.72
C GLN A 256 18.00 -11.87 13.45
N GLN A 257 18.66 -11.93 12.28
CA GLN A 257 18.01 -12.14 10.97
C GLN A 257 16.96 -13.26 10.97
N ALA A 258 17.31 -14.43 11.48
CA ALA A 258 16.41 -15.59 11.47
C ALA A 258 15.19 -15.40 12.39
N VAL A 259 15.36 -14.68 13.51
CA VAL A 259 14.29 -14.40 14.48
C VAL A 259 13.30 -13.41 13.87
N ASP A 260 13.80 -12.32 13.30
CA ASP A 260 12.95 -11.25 12.76
C ASP A 260 12.22 -11.74 11.49
N ARG A 261 12.89 -12.52 10.65
CA ARG A 261 12.23 -13.15 9.49
C ARG A 261 11.12 -14.11 9.91
N LYS A 262 11.35 -14.88 10.98
CA LYS A 262 10.31 -15.75 11.55
C LYS A 262 9.14 -14.91 12.10
N PHE A 263 9.43 -13.81 12.80
CA PHE A 263 8.41 -12.88 13.29
C PHE A 263 7.52 -12.37 12.15
N TRP A 264 8.10 -11.90 11.04
CA TRP A 264 7.33 -11.40 9.90
C TRP A 264 6.47 -12.48 9.23
N ALA A 265 6.96 -13.72 9.16
CA ALA A 265 6.16 -14.84 8.65
C ALA A 265 4.97 -15.15 9.58
N GLU A 266 5.17 -15.10 10.90
CA GLU A 266 4.10 -15.29 11.89
C GLU A 266 3.09 -14.14 11.84
N ALA A 267 3.56 -12.88 11.74
CA ALA A 267 2.70 -11.71 11.58
C ALA A 267 1.85 -11.80 10.31
N ALA A 268 2.41 -12.31 9.19
CA ALA A 268 1.65 -12.54 7.97
C ALA A 268 0.49 -13.51 8.18
N GLN A 269 0.72 -14.59 8.94
CA GLN A 269 -0.33 -15.55 9.26
C GLN A 269 -1.38 -14.95 10.21
N VAL A 270 -0.94 -14.29 11.28
CA VAL A 270 -1.85 -13.66 12.24
C VAL A 270 -2.76 -12.64 11.57
N SER A 271 -2.22 -11.79 10.67
CA SER A 271 -3.03 -10.82 9.93
C SER A 271 -4.10 -11.46 9.05
N ARG A 272 -3.81 -12.60 8.41
CA ARG A 272 -4.83 -13.33 7.62
C ARG A 272 -5.96 -13.84 8.51
N ASP A 273 -5.62 -14.37 9.67
CA ASP A 273 -6.59 -14.84 10.65
C ASP A 273 -7.37 -13.67 11.26
N TYR A 274 -6.72 -12.53 11.45
CA TYR A 274 -7.31 -11.32 12.01
C TYR A 274 -8.39 -10.73 11.09
N PHE A 275 -8.21 -10.77 9.78
CA PHE A 275 -9.27 -10.34 8.84
C PHE A 275 -10.59 -11.10 9.04
N GLN A 276 -10.53 -12.40 9.37
CA GLN A 276 -11.74 -13.18 9.65
C GLN A 276 -12.44 -12.74 10.94
N LYS A 277 -11.71 -12.18 11.90
CA LYS A 277 -12.26 -11.62 13.15
C LYS A 277 -12.78 -10.20 12.95
N ALA A 278 -12.04 -9.39 12.20
CA ALA A 278 -12.29 -7.97 12.04
C ALA A 278 -13.40 -7.65 11.04
N THR A 279 -13.77 -8.59 10.18
CA THR A 279 -14.80 -8.39 9.15
C THR A 279 -16.13 -9.03 9.56
N HIS A 280 -17.23 -8.31 9.32
CA HIS A 280 -18.57 -8.81 9.58
C HIS A 280 -18.90 -9.96 8.60
N PRO A 281 -19.32 -11.15 9.10
CA PRO A 281 -19.38 -12.37 8.28
C PRO A 281 -20.39 -12.33 7.14
N GLU A 282 -21.39 -11.45 7.21
CA GLU A 282 -22.41 -11.33 6.16
C GLU A 282 -22.12 -10.20 5.15
N THR A 283 -21.47 -9.12 5.59
CA THR A 283 -21.32 -7.90 4.79
C THR A 283 -19.89 -7.68 4.31
N GLY A 284 -18.91 -8.34 4.93
CA GLY A 284 -17.49 -8.14 4.69
C GLY A 284 -16.95 -6.79 5.19
N LEU A 285 -17.76 -5.98 5.89
CA LEU A 285 -17.34 -4.68 6.40
C LEU A 285 -16.46 -4.84 7.64
N GLY A 286 -15.35 -4.10 7.70
CA GLY A 286 -14.44 -4.06 8.85
C GLY A 286 -14.69 -2.86 9.76
N SER A 287 -14.36 -3.00 11.05
CA SER A 287 -14.27 -1.87 11.98
C SER A 287 -13.04 -1.01 11.70
N VAL A 288 -13.07 0.27 12.06
CA VAL A 288 -11.89 1.14 11.98
C VAL A 288 -10.83 0.75 13.03
N TRP A 289 -11.24 0.40 14.26
CA TRP A 289 -10.32 -0.03 15.32
C TRP A 289 -10.83 -1.30 16.00
N LEU A 290 -9.93 -2.20 16.37
CA LEU A 290 -10.24 -3.42 17.12
C LEU A 290 -9.05 -3.85 17.99
N LYS A 291 -9.34 -4.46 19.14
CA LYS A 291 -8.30 -5.05 20.02
C LYS A 291 -7.74 -6.33 19.40
N PHE A 292 -6.50 -6.68 19.77
CA PHE A 292 -5.78 -7.86 19.26
C PHE A 292 -6.57 -9.18 19.31
#